data_AF-A0A8H4XTX4-F1
#
_entry.id   AF-A0A8H4XTX4-F1
#
_cell.length_a   1.000
_cell.length_b   1.000
_cell.length_c   1.000
_cell.angle_alpha   90.00
_cell.angle_beta   90.00
_cell.angle_gamma   90.00
#
_symmetry.space_group_name_H-M   'P 1'
#
loop_
_entity.id
_entity.type
_entity.pdbx_description
1 polymer ?
#
loop_
_entity_poly.entity_id
_entity_poly.type
_entity_poly.pdbx_seq_one_letter_code
_entity_poly.pdbx_strand_id
1 'polypeptide(L)'
;MSASSWRPGKRVDIVGGGPGGISTGLAFLKRGYDVRIYERQPECQAIGGAVLLSTPVLAVLRSYGMSLENVGSYTVTHFANKFGAVRAKLPFNQEVEKRMGIKGWHYGVLRSSVYKKMLELVPEGVVYADHEFASYTELDEGVKVNFKNQKEVIADILVGADGIRSGVSRQAFGDPQLFHTGIRLWLAWCDHIP
;
A
#
# COMPACT_ATOMS: atom_id res chain seq x y z
N MET A 1 -32.21 -10.14 15.59
CA MET A 1 -30.82 -10.66 15.71
C MET A 1 -30.25 -10.82 14.31
N SER A 2 -29.10 -10.18 14.10
CA SER A 2 -28.14 -10.29 12.99
C SER A 2 -28.55 -11.04 11.72
N ALA A 3 -28.85 -10.28 10.67
CA ALA A 3 -28.62 -10.70 9.29
C ALA A 3 -27.97 -9.54 8.53
N SER A 4 -26.77 -9.13 8.95
CA SER A 4 -25.92 -8.24 8.14
C SER A 4 -25.39 -9.04 6.95
N SER A 5 -26.24 -9.29 5.96
CA SER A 5 -25.79 -9.85 4.68
C SER A 5 -25.03 -8.74 3.95
N TRP A 6 -23.72 -8.64 4.19
CA TRP A 6 -22.85 -7.83 3.37
C TRP A 6 -22.84 -8.42 1.95
N ARG A 7 -23.24 -7.61 0.95
CA ARG A 7 -23.41 -8.04 -0.44
C ARG A 7 -22.49 -7.25 -1.39
N PRO A 8 -22.10 -7.87 -2.53
CA PRO A 8 -21.55 -7.17 -3.69
C PRO A 8 -22.42 -5.97 -4.09
N GLY A 9 -21.80 -4.85 -4.47
CA GLY A 9 -22.50 -3.65 -4.94
C GLY A 9 -22.55 -2.43 -3.99
N LYS A 10 -21.69 -2.34 -2.97
CA LYS A 10 -21.45 -1.07 -2.25
C LYS A 10 -20.27 -0.31 -2.85
N ARG A 11 -20.40 1.01 -2.89
CA ARG A 11 -19.40 1.95 -3.38
C ARG A 11 -18.39 2.30 -2.29
N VAL A 12 -17.13 2.03 -2.57
CA VAL A 12 -16.00 2.25 -1.67
C VAL A 12 -15.07 3.29 -2.28
N ASP A 13 -14.96 4.44 -1.60
CA ASP A 13 -14.03 5.49 -1.96
C ASP A 13 -12.78 5.38 -1.10
N ILE A 14 -11.63 5.31 -1.76
CA ILE A 14 -10.32 5.22 -1.12
C ILE A 14 -9.57 6.51 -1.45
N VAL A 15 -9.27 7.30 -0.42
CA VAL A 15 -8.46 8.52 -0.58
C VAL A 15 -7.00 8.16 -0.41
N GLY A 16 -6.21 8.31 -1.47
CA GLY A 16 -4.77 8.06 -1.53
C GLY A 16 -4.42 6.95 -2.53
N GLY A 17 -3.78 7.31 -3.65
CA GLY A 17 -3.22 6.39 -4.63
C GLY A 17 -1.78 6.04 -4.30
N GLY A 18 -1.51 5.61 -3.05
CA GLY A 18 -0.25 5.00 -2.65
C GLY A 18 -0.34 3.48 -2.58
N PRO A 19 0.77 2.76 -2.24
CA PRO A 19 0.77 1.30 -2.14
C PRO A 19 -0.32 0.73 -1.24
N GLY A 20 -0.60 1.38 -0.12
CA GLY A 20 -1.68 1.00 0.80
C GLY A 20 -3.07 1.17 0.19
N GLY A 21 -3.34 2.30 -0.48
CA GLY A 21 -4.63 2.55 -1.14
C GLY A 21 -4.87 1.63 -2.33
N ILE A 22 -3.86 1.43 -3.19
CA ILE A 22 -3.95 0.46 -4.31
C ILE A 22 -4.16 -0.96 -3.80
N SER A 23 -3.39 -1.41 -2.79
CA SER A 23 -3.60 -2.72 -2.19
C SER A 23 -5.02 -2.86 -1.62
N THR A 24 -5.54 -1.82 -1.00
CA THR A 24 -6.90 -1.82 -0.43
C THR A 24 -7.94 -1.92 -1.55
N GLY A 25 -7.78 -1.15 -2.63
CA GLY A 25 -8.66 -1.20 -3.79
C GLY A 25 -8.68 -2.57 -4.45
N LEU A 26 -7.51 -3.18 -4.68
CA LEU A 26 -7.41 -4.55 -5.21
C LEU A 26 -8.12 -5.57 -4.30
N ALA A 27 -8.01 -5.42 -2.98
CA ALA A 27 -8.67 -6.32 -2.03
C ALA A 27 -10.21 -6.19 -2.05
N PHE A 28 -10.74 -4.98 -2.23
CA PHE A 28 -12.18 -4.72 -2.39
C PHE A 28 -12.70 -5.18 -3.76
N LEU A 29 -11.97 -4.89 -4.84
CA LEU A 29 -12.31 -5.36 -6.20
C LEU A 29 -12.44 -6.88 -6.25
N LYS A 30 -11.49 -7.62 -5.64
CA LYS A 30 -11.56 -9.09 -5.55
C LYS A 30 -12.79 -9.62 -4.81
N ARG A 31 -13.46 -8.79 -4.02
CA ARG A 31 -14.68 -9.13 -3.28
C ARG A 31 -15.95 -8.62 -3.96
N GLY A 32 -15.83 -8.00 -5.14
CA GLY A 32 -16.98 -7.54 -5.94
C GLY A 32 -17.59 -6.21 -5.50
N TYR A 33 -16.81 -5.32 -4.88
CA TYR A 33 -17.24 -3.96 -4.56
C TYR A 33 -17.06 -3.01 -5.76
N ASP A 34 -17.85 -1.93 -5.79
CA ASP A 34 -17.61 -0.79 -6.69
C ASP A 34 -16.56 0.11 -6.03
N VAL A 35 -15.38 0.27 -6.64
CA VAL A 35 -14.21 0.88 -6.00
C VAL A 35 -13.75 2.10 -6.80
N ARG A 36 -13.47 3.20 -6.09
CA ARG A 36 -12.84 4.39 -6.65
C ARG A 36 -11.67 4.81 -5.77
N ILE A 37 -10.52 5.07 -6.37
CA ILE A 37 -9.30 5.48 -5.68
C ILE A 37 -8.94 6.88 -6.12
N TYR A 38 -8.79 7.80 -5.18
CA TYR A 38 -8.52 9.20 -5.45
C TYR A 38 -7.08 9.55 -5.09
N GLU A 39 -6.30 10.00 -6.07
CA GLU A 39 -4.90 10.44 -5.88
C GLU A 39 -4.80 11.95 -6.04
N ARG A 40 -4.08 12.61 -5.13
CA ARG A 40 -3.89 14.07 -5.18
C ARG A 40 -2.99 14.53 -6.32
N GLN A 41 -2.02 13.71 -6.73
CA GLN A 41 -1.11 14.06 -7.82
C GLN A 41 -1.85 14.03 -9.17
N PRO A 42 -1.40 14.81 -10.17
CA PRO A 42 -1.96 14.78 -11.52
C PRO A 42 -1.87 13.40 -12.21
N GLU A 43 -0.96 12.55 -11.74
CA GLU A 43 -0.82 11.18 -12.19
C GLU A 43 -0.43 10.27 -11.02
N CYS A 44 -1.01 9.07 -10.99
CA CYS A 44 -0.65 8.04 -10.02
C CYS A 44 0.62 7.29 -10.46
N GLN A 45 1.78 7.90 -10.23
CA GLN A 45 3.05 7.36 -10.69
C GLN A 45 3.76 6.48 -9.66
N ALA A 46 4.51 5.51 -10.17
CA ALA A 46 5.37 4.65 -9.38
C ALA A 46 6.71 5.31 -9.05
N ILE A 47 6.79 5.96 -7.88
CA ILE A 47 7.99 6.65 -7.42
C ILE A 47 8.47 6.02 -6.09
N GLY A 48 9.79 5.86 -5.94
CA GLY A 48 10.41 5.46 -4.68
C GLY A 48 11.68 4.65 -4.85
N GLY A 49 12.45 4.57 -3.76
CA GLY A 49 13.71 3.82 -3.74
C GLY A 49 13.55 2.32 -3.46
N ALA A 50 14.64 1.71 -3.01
CA ALA A 50 14.65 0.30 -2.63
C ALA A 50 13.80 0.07 -1.36
N VAL A 51 13.08 -1.05 -1.32
CA VAL A 51 12.34 -1.52 -0.15
C VAL A 51 12.55 -3.02 0.02
N LEU A 52 12.34 -3.50 1.25
CA LEU A 52 12.28 -4.93 1.55
C LEU A 52 10.82 -5.35 1.67
N LEU A 53 10.40 -6.32 0.87
CA LEU A 53 9.07 -6.93 0.98
C LEU A 53 9.19 -8.29 1.65
N SER A 54 8.51 -8.49 2.77
CA SER A 54 8.50 -9.77 3.48
C SER A 54 7.64 -10.80 2.77
N THR A 55 7.88 -12.08 3.06
CA THR A 55 7.13 -13.22 2.52
C THR A 55 5.60 -13.08 2.63
N PRO A 56 5.02 -12.63 3.76
CA PRO A 56 3.57 -12.41 3.85
C PRO A 56 3.07 -11.32 2.88
N VAL A 57 3.83 -10.25 2.69
CA VAL A 57 3.46 -9.17 1.75
C VAL A 57 3.45 -9.71 0.32
N LEU A 58 4.49 -10.46 -0.07
CA LEU A 58 4.55 -11.10 -1.39
C LEU A 58 3.41 -12.10 -1.59
N ALA A 59 3.05 -12.86 -0.56
CA ALA A 59 1.90 -13.78 -0.60
C ALA A 59 0.57 -13.02 -0.83
N VAL A 60 0.38 -11.88 -0.17
CA VAL A 60 -0.78 -11.01 -0.37
C VAL A 60 -0.81 -10.44 -1.79
N LEU A 61 0.30 -9.92 -2.30
CA LEU A 61 0.37 -9.39 -3.68
C LEU A 61 0.11 -10.49 -4.71
N ARG A 62 0.65 -11.69 -4.52
CA ARG A 62 0.32 -12.87 -5.35
C ARG A 62 -1.16 -13.23 -5.27
N SER A 63 -1.78 -13.11 -4.09
CA SER A 63 -3.21 -13.33 -3.92
C SER A 63 -4.06 -12.34 -4.71
N TYR A 64 -3.53 -11.16 -5.07
CA TYR A 64 -4.20 -10.22 -5.98
C TYR A 64 -4.04 -10.59 -7.46
N GLY A 65 -3.17 -11.55 -7.79
CA GLY A 65 -2.85 -11.94 -9.17
C GLY A 65 -1.51 -11.39 -9.65
N MET A 66 -0.73 -10.70 -8.80
CA MET A 66 0.58 -10.20 -9.17
C MET A 66 1.57 -11.35 -9.38
N SER A 67 2.23 -11.40 -10.53
CA SER A 67 3.36 -12.32 -10.72
C SER A 67 4.53 -11.91 -9.82
N LEU A 68 5.06 -12.89 -9.08
CA LEU A 68 6.26 -12.74 -8.27
C LEU A 68 7.55 -13.02 -9.06
N GLU A 69 7.44 -13.37 -10.34
CA GLU A 69 8.59 -13.57 -11.21
C GLU A 69 9.35 -12.24 -11.39
N ASN A 70 10.67 -12.29 -11.22
CA ASN A 70 11.57 -11.15 -11.34
C ASN A 70 11.11 -9.93 -10.51
N VAL A 71 10.42 -10.16 -9.38
CA VAL A 71 9.97 -9.06 -8.49
C VAL A 71 11.14 -8.42 -7.72
N GLY A 72 12.22 -9.18 -7.55
CA GLY A 72 13.48 -8.76 -6.95
C GLY A 72 14.29 -9.95 -6.46
N SER A 73 15.25 -9.69 -5.58
CA SER A 73 16.17 -10.71 -5.06
C SER A 73 15.83 -11.07 -3.62
N TYR A 74 15.67 -12.36 -3.32
CA TYR A 74 15.52 -12.81 -1.94
C TYR A 74 16.79 -12.48 -1.14
N THR A 75 16.63 -12.18 0.14
CA THR A 75 17.73 -11.79 1.02
C THR A 75 17.91 -12.76 2.17
N VAL A 76 19.15 -12.80 2.68
CA VAL A 76 19.49 -13.41 3.97
C VAL A 76 19.77 -12.31 4.98
N THR A 77 19.22 -12.45 6.19
CA THR A 77 19.35 -11.43 7.22
C THR A 77 20.38 -11.86 8.26
N HIS A 78 21.32 -10.97 8.56
CA HIS A 78 22.28 -11.14 9.65
C HIS A 78 22.56 -9.80 10.30
N PHE A 79 22.99 -9.84 11.55
CA PHE A 79 23.42 -8.69 12.32
C PHE A 79 24.94 -8.77 12.48
N ALA A 80 25.64 -7.72 12.09
CA ALA A 80 27.09 -7.60 12.24
C ALA A 80 27.44 -6.37 13.08
N ASN A 81 28.58 -6.40 13.76
CA ASN A 81 29.12 -5.19 14.39
C ASN A 81 29.73 -4.24 13.33
N LYS A 82 30.17 -3.06 13.75
CA LYS A 82 30.81 -2.07 12.86
C LYS A 82 32.11 -2.54 12.17
N PHE A 83 32.67 -3.66 12.62
CA PHE A 83 33.88 -4.28 12.05
C PHE A 83 33.54 -5.47 11.14
N GLY A 84 32.27 -5.70 10.82
CA GLY A 84 31.81 -6.79 9.95
C GLY A 84 31.70 -8.16 10.64
N ALA A 85 32.03 -8.27 11.93
CA ALA A 85 31.89 -9.55 12.62
C ALA A 85 30.41 -9.88 12.84
N VAL A 86 29.95 -10.96 12.20
CA VAL A 86 28.58 -11.47 12.33
C VAL A 86 28.30 -11.87 13.77
N ARG A 87 27.29 -11.27 14.38
CA ARG A 87 26.82 -11.55 15.75
C ARG A 87 25.64 -12.53 15.77
N ALA A 88 24.77 -12.43 14.77
CA ALA A 88 23.62 -13.30 14.64
C ALA A 88 23.26 -13.47 13.16
N LYS A 89 22.84 -14.69 12.79
CA LYS A 89 22.18 -14.96 11.51
C LYS A 89 20.72 -15.26 11.82
N LEU A 90 19.80 -14.68 11.07
CA LEU A 90 18.38 -14.91 11.27
C LEU A 90 17.94 -16.07 10.35
N PRO A 91 17.75 -17.30 10.86
CA PRO A 91 17.37 -18.43 10.02
C PRO A 91 15.96 -18.23 9.49
N PHE A 92 15.69 -18.60 8.23
CA PHE A 92 14.33 -18.64 7.69
C PHE A 92 13.76 -20.05 7.84
N ASN A 93 12.49 -20.14 8.23
CA ASN A 93 11.83 -21.43 8.39
C ASN A 93 11.56 -22.07 7.01
N GLN A 94 12.27 -23.16 6.71
CA GLN A 94 12.13 -23.89 5.44
C GLN A 94 10.72 -24.43 5.20
N GLU A 95 9.95 -24.71 6.24
CA GLU A 95 8.56 -25.14 6.11
C GLU A 95 7.66 -23.99 5.63
N VAL A 96 7.95 -22.75 6.04
CA VAL A 96 7.25 -21.56 5.51
C VAL A 96 7.59 -21.37 4.04
N GLU A 97 8.87 -21.50 3.67
CA GLU A 97 9.32 -21.44 2.28
C GLU A 97 8.57 -22.46 1.41
N LYS A 98 8.50 -23.73 1.86
CA LYS A 98 7.81 -24.81 1.17
C LYS A 98 6.31 -24.57 1.02
N ARG A 99 5.63 -24.17 2.11
CA ARG A 99 4.18 -23.91 2.10
C ARG A 99 3.80 -22.72 1.25
N MET A 100 4.61 -21.66 1.30
CA MET A 100 4.33 -20.43 0.57
C MET A 100 4.83 -20.47 -0.87
N GLY A 101 5.80 -21.32 -1.20
CA GLY A 101 6.48 -21.30 -2.49
C GLY A 101 7.18 -19.95 -2.76
N ILE A 102 7.67 -19.29 -1.70
CA ILE A 102 8.36 -18.00 -1.75
C ILE A 102 9.62 -18.12 -0.88
N LYS A 103 10.79 -17.81 -1.45
CA LYS A 103 12.09 -18.08 -0.82
C LYS A 103 12.54 -16.99 0.13
N GLY A 104 13.14 -17.38 1.25
CA GLY A 104 13.76 -16.44 2.20
C GLY A 104 12.79 -15.49 2.92
N TRP A 105 13.37 -14.57 3.70
CA TRP A 105 12.61 -13.65 4.58
C TRP A 105 11.99 -12.47 3.85
N HIS A 106 12.79 -11.83 2.99
CA HIS A 106 12.45 -10.60 2.30
C HIS A 106 12.99 -10.65 0.88
N TYR A 107 12.35 -9.89 0.00
CA TYR A 107 12.89 -9.55 -1.30
C TYR A 107 13.33 -8.09 -1.29
N GLY A 108 14.57 -7.83 -1.67
CA GLY A 108 15.03 -6.50 -2.05
C GLY A 108 14.46 -6.15 -3.42
N VAL A 109 13.66 -5.09 -3.47
CA VAL A 109 12.95 -4.66 -4.69
C VAL A 109 13.06 -3.15 -4.86
N LEU A 110 12.87 -2.68 -6.09
CA LEU A 110 12.56 -1.27 -6.32
C LEU A 110 11.07 -1.05 -6.08
N ARG A 111 10.74 -0.07 -5.23
CA ARG A 111 9.35 0.27 -4.92
C ARG A 111 8.57 0.66 -6.18
N SER A 112 9.20 1.40 -7.08
CA SER A 112 8.59 1.78 -8.36
C SER A 112 8.21 0.55 -9.19
N SER A 113 9.08 -0.46 -9.29
CA SER A 113 8.80 -1.67 -10.06
C SER A 113 7.63 -2.48 -9.50
N VAL A 114 7.59 -2.69 -8.18
CA VAL A 114 6.47 -3.42 -7.56
C VAL A 114 5.17 -2.63 -7.67
N TYR A 115 5.23 -1.32 -7.41
CA TYR A 115 4.04 -0.49 -7.47
C TYR A 115 3.47 -0.39 -8.89
N LYS A 116 4.32 -0.34 -9.92
CA LYS A 116 3.88 -0.45 -11.32
C LYS A 116 3.12 -1.76 -11.57
N LYS A 117 3.66 -2.90 -11.14
CA LYS A 117 2.97 -4.20 -11.24
C LYS A 117 1.64 -4.23 -10.48
N MET A 118 1.53 -3.51 -9.36
CA MET A 118 0.25 -3.38 -8.63
C MET A 118 -0.77 -2.56 -9.42
N LEU A 119 -0.34 -1.44 -10.03
CA LEU A 119 -1.21 -0.60 -10.86
C LEU A 119 -1.72 -1.33 -12.10
N GLU A 120 -0.91 -2.20 -12.72
CA GLU A 120 -1.31 -3.03 -13.85
C GLU A 120 -2.45 -4.02 -13.52
N LEU A 121 -2.68 -4.32 -12.24
CA LEU A 121 -3.81 -5.14 -11.80
C LEU A 121 -5.09 -4.33 -11.56
N VAL A 122 -4.99 -3.00 -11.51
CA VAL A 122 -6.14 -2.13 -11.27
C VAL A 122 -6.85 -1.88 -12.60
N PRO A 123 -8.15 -2.19 -12.73
CA PRO A 123 -8.90 -1.89 -13.94
C PRO A 123 -8.90 -0.39 -14.28
N GLU A 124 -8.97 -0.09 -15.57
CA GLU A 124 -9.14 1.28 -16.05
C GLU A 124 -10.41 1.91 -15.44
N GLY A 125 -10.33 3.20 -15.11
CA GLY A 125 -11.45 3.95 -14.52
C GLY A 125 -11.61 3.79 -13.00
N VAL A 126 -10.81 2.96 -12.32
CA VAL A 126 -10.84 2.84 -10.85
C VAL A 126 -10.04 3.97 -10.18
N VAL A 127 -8.96 4.44 -10.80
CA VAL A 127 -8.08 5.49 -10.24
C VAL A 127 -8.41 6.85 -10.84
N TYR A 128 -8.64 7.83 -9.98
CA TYR A 128 -8.94 9.22 -10.30
C TYR A 128 -7.82 10.11 -9.75
N ALA A 129 -6.95 10.58 -10.65
CA ALA A 129 -5.88 11.53 -10.31
C ALA A 129 -6.43 12.96 -10.14
N ASP A 130 -5.59 13.87 -9.61
CA ASP A 130 -5.95 15.27 -9.32
C ASP A 130 -7.13 15.43 -8.33
N HIS A 131 -7.26 14.53 -7.35
CA HIS A 131 -8.28 14.56 -6.31
C HIS A 131 -7.64 14.60 -4.92
N GLU A 132 -7.18 15.79 -4.51
CA GLU A 132 -6.73 15.99 -3.13
C GLU A 132 -7.93 16.16 -2.19
N PHE A 133 -8.00 15.32 -1.15
CA PHE A 133 -9.05 15.37 -0.14
C PHE A 133 -9.08 16.73 0.58
N ALA A 134 -10.28 17.28 0.74
CA ALA A 134 -10.53 18.50 1.50
C ALA A 134 -11.31 18.22 2.79
N SER A 135 -12.42 17.49 2.71
CA SER A 135 -13.25 17.12 3.86
C SER A 135 -14.21 15.99 3.51
N TYR A 136 -14.84 15.41 4.54
CA TYR A 136 -16.03 14.58 4.36
C TYR A 136 -17.20 15.05 5.24
N THR A 137 -18.42 14.61 4.91
CA THR A 137 -19.60 14.75 5.75
C THR A 137 -20.27 13.38 5.83
N GLU A 138 -20.47 12.88 7.05
CA GLU A 138 -21.29 11.69 7.28
C GLU A 138 -22.76 12.06 7.05
N LEU A 139 -23.44 11.28 6.21
CA LEU A 139 -24.85 11.43 5.91
C LEU A 139 -25.63 10.29 6.57
N ASP A 140 -26.96 10.39 6.58
CA ASP A 140 -27.82 9.27 7.02
C ASP A 140 -27.54 7.99 6.20
N GLU A 141 -27.26 8.17 4.91
CA GLU A 141 -26.84 7.11 3.99
C GLU A 141 -25.52 7.46 3.30
N GLY A 142 -24.42 6.91 3.83
CA GLY A 142 -23.09 7.02 3.25
C GLY A 142 -22.30 8.25 3.69
N VAL A 143 -21.29 8.60 2.90
CA VAL A 143 -20.33 9.66 3.19
C VAL A 143 -20.13 10.52 1.93
N LYS A 144 -20.34 11.83 2.06
CA LYS A 144 -19.99 12.80 1.03
C LYS A 144 -18.52 13.19 1.20
N VAL A 145 -17.73 13.09 0.14
CA VAL A 145 -16.31 13.47 0.12
C VAL A 145 -16.15 14.68 -0.79
N ASN A 146 -15.47 15.71 -0.28
CA ASN A 146 -15.15 16.93 -1.02
C ASN A 146 -13.64 16.98 -1.30
N PHE A 147 -13.29 17.37 -2.53
CA PHE A 147 -11.91 17.50 -2.98
C PHE A 147 -11.55 18.97 -3.22
N LYS A 148 -10.27 19.30 -3.17
CA LYS A 148 -9.78 20.68 -3.37
C LYS A 148 -10.03 21.22 -4.78
N ASN A 149 -10.19 20.36 -5.77
CA ASN A 149 -10.58 20.72 -7.13
C ASN A 149 -12.09 20.99 -7.27
N GLN A 150 -12.82 21.15 -6.15
CA GLN A 150 -14.27 21.40 -6.07
C GLN A 150 -15.14 20.24 -6.56
N LYS A 151 -14.56 19.08 -6.88
CA LYS A 151 -15.34 17.88 -7.15
C LYS A 151 -15.84 17.28 -5.84
N GLU A 152 -16.98 16.62 -5.95
CA GLU A 152 -17.66 15.98 -4.84
C GLU A 152 -18.13 14.59 -5.27
N VAL A 153 -18.09 13.64 -4.34
CA VAL A 153 -18.56 12.27 -4.56
C VAL A 153 -19.27 11.75 -3.31
N ILE A 154 -20.14 10.78 -3.50
CA ILE A 154 -20.83 10.06 -2.42
C ILE A 154 -20.49 8.58 -2.54
N ALA A 155 -20.22 7.95 -1.40
CA ALA A 155 -19.94 6.53 -1.28
C ALA A 155 -20.56 5.94 -0.01
N ASP A 156 -20.75 4.63 0.01
CA ASP A 156 -21.19 3.91 1.22
C ASP A 156 -20.07 3.83 2.26
N ILE A 157 -18.81 3.76 1.79
CA ILE A 157 -17.62 3.56 2.62
C ILE A 157 -16.54 4.53 2.17
N LEU A 158 -15.96 5.24 3.12
CA LEU A 158 -14.75 6.04 2.93
C LEU A 158 -13.56 5.35 3.61
N VAL A 159 -12.46 5.17 2.88
CA VAL A 159 -11.18 4.68 3.40
C VAL A 159 -10.13 5.77 3.30
N GLY A 160 -9.57 6.17 4.45
CA GLY A 160 -8.39 7.05 4.51
C GLY A 160 -7.10 6.27 4.28
N ALA A 161 -6.49 6.43 3.11
CA ALA A 161 -5.21 5.82 2.73
C ALA A 161 -4.18 6.86 2.21
N ASP A 162 -4.35 8.13 2.61
CA ASP A 162 -3.66 9.33 2.11
C ASP A 162 -2.34 9.65 2.84
N GLY A 163 -1.75 8.63 3.45
CA GLY A 163 -0.40 8.63 4.00
C GLY A 163 -0.27 9.23 5.39
N ILE A 164 0.97 9.44 5.84
CA ILE A 164 1.28 9.84 7.23
C ILE A 164 0.61 11.17 7.64
N ARG A 165 0.35 12.06 6.68
CA ARG A 165 -0.35 13.33 6.87
C ARG A 165 -1.80 13.25 6.38
N SER A 166 -2.48 12.13 6.64
CA SER A 166 -3.87 11.90 6.23
C SER A 166 -4.81 13.03 6.68
N GLY A 167 -5.54 13.62 5.75
CA GLY A 167 -6.63 14.54 6.01
C GLY A 167 -7.87 13.81 6.54
N VAL A 168 -8.15 12.62 6.00
CA VAL A 168 -9.28 11.79 6.45
C VAL A 168 -9.12 11.43 7.92
N SER A 169 -7.96 10.90 8.32
CA SER A 169 -7.66 10.54 9.71
C SER A 169 -7.69 11.75 10.63
N ARG A 170 -7.20 12.91 10.18
CA ARG A 170 -7.24 14.13 11.00
C ARG A 170 -8.65 14.61 11.26
N GLN A 171 -9.54 14.52 10.28
CA GLN A 171 -10.94 14.90 10.47
C GLN A 171 -11.64 13.92 11.43
N ALA A 172 -11.34 12.63 11.34
CA ALA A 172 -11.96 11.61 12.19
C ALA A 172 -11.43 11.63 13.65
N PHE A 173 -10.12 11.84 13.84
CA PHE A 173 -9.46 11.56 15.12
C PHE A 173 -8.64 12.74 15.67
N GLY A 174 -8.59 13.87 14.96
CA GLY A 174 -7.74 15.00 15.31
C GLY A 174 -6.30 14.87 14.81
N ASP A 175 -5.45 15.85 15.16
CA ASP A 175 -4.06 15.87 14.74
C ASP A 175 -3.26 14.72 15.40
N PRO A 176 -2.63 13.82 14.63
CA PRO A 176 -1.82 12.73 15.17
C PRO A 176 -0.53 13.18 15.88
N GLN A 177 -0.23 14.48 15.94
CA GLN A 177 0.97 15.03 16.61
C GLN A 177 2.26 14.39 16.11
N LEU A 178 2.42 14.33 14.78
CA LEU A 178 3.62 13.75 14.16
C LEU A 178 4.88 14.46 14.65
N PHE A 179 5.88 13.68 15.05
CA PHE A 179 7.17 14.18 15.47
C PHE A 179 8.30 13.51 14.71
N HIS A 180 9.44 14.19 14.62
CA HIS A 180 10.65 13.63 14.04
C HIS A 180 11.32 12.69 15.06
N THR A 181 11.64 11.46 14.66
CA THR A 181 12.22 10.43 15.56
C THR A 181 13.69 10.65 15.92
N GLY A 182 14.32 11.69 15.37
CA GLY A 182 15.75 11.97 15.53
C GLY A 182 16.63 11.21 14.53
N ILE A 183 16.05 10.35 13.68
CA ILE A 183 16.78 9.51 12.72
C ILE A 183 16.51 9.99 11.30
N ARG A 184 17.57 10.12 10.50
CA ARG A 184 17.50 10.34 9.06
C ARG A 184 18.13 9.17 8.33
N LEU A 185 17.45 8.70 7.28
CA LEU A 185 17.91 7.61 6.44
C LEU A 185 18.34 8.19 5.09
N TRP A 186 19.58 7.93 4.69
CA TRP A 186 20.09 8.25 3.36
C TRP A 186 20.14 6.94 2.56
N LEU A 187 19.47 6.93 1.41
CA LEU A 187 19.42 5.79 0.51
C LEU A 187 20.24 6.12 -0.73
N ALA A 188 21.11 5.21 -1.13
CA ALA A 188 21.88 5.28 -2.36
C ALA A 188 21.94 3.90 -2.99
N TRP A 189 22.08 3.87 -4.31
CA TRP A 189 22.46 2.70 -5.07
C TRP A 189 23.71 3.06 -5.86
N CYS A 190 24.60 2.10 -6.01
CA CYS A 190 25.75 2.18 -6.89
C CYS A 190 25.80 0.89 -7.69
N ASP A 191 26.43 0.93 -8.85
CA ASP A 191 26.87 -0.30 -9.49
C ASP A 191 27.77 -1.08 -8.52
N HIS A 192 27.90 -2.39 -8.75
CA HIS A 192 28.83 -3.20 -7.97
C HIS A 192 30.22 -2.59 -8.07
N ILE A 193 30.71 -2.02 -6.97
CA ILE A 193 32.08 -1.51 -6.89
C ILE A 193 32.95 -2.73 -6.52
N PRO A 194 33.77 -3.25 -7.46
CA PRO A 194 34.60 -4.43 -7.25
C PRO A 194 35.58 -4.30 -6.08
#